data_AF-W4RHX8-F1
#
_entry.id   AF-W4RHX8-F1
#
_cell.length_a   1.000
_cell.length_b   1.000
_cell.length_c   1.000
_cell.angle_alpha   90.00
_cell.angle_beta   90.00
_cell.angle_gamma   90.00
#
_symmetry.space_group_name_H-M   'P 1'
#
loop_
_entity.id
_entity.type
_entity.pdbx_description
1 polymer ?
#
loop_
_entity_poly.entity_id
_entity_poly.type
_entity_poly.pdbx_seq_one_letter_code
_entity_poly.pdbx_strand_id
1 'polypeptide(L)'
;MKNLVLRAEEIHEDMYAAIDLITDKLERQIRKHKTKVNRKFREKESLKDYAPIFTEVEQVEDEEDLEVVRTKSFDLKPMDSEEAILQMNMLGHSFYVFTNAETNQTNVVYKRNDGRYGLIEAQ
;
A
#
# COMPACT_ATOMS: atom_id res chain seq x y z
N MET A 1 -5.23 -6.74 2.28
CA MET A 1 -6.13 -7.57 3.14
C MET A 1 -5.32 -8.46 4.09
N LYS A 2 -4.98 -7.97 5.30
CA LYS A 2 -4.06 -8.66 6.24
C LYS A 2 -4.72 -9.32 7.46
N ASN A 3 -6.05 -9.35 7.53
CA ASN A 3 -6.79 -9.74 8.75
C ASN A 3 -7.82 -10.87 8.51
N LEU A 4 -7.42 -12.02 7.97
CA LEU A 4 -8.26 -13.23 7.96
C LEU A 4 -7.95 -14.06 9.22
N VAL A 5 -8.90 -14.12 10.15
CA VAL A 5 -8.79 -14.96 11.35
C VAL A 5 -9.47 -16.30 11.07
N LEU A 6 -8.72 -17.39 11.16
CA LEU A 6 -9.24 -18.75 11.06
C LEU A 6 -9.27 -19.36 12.46
N ARG A 7 -10.39 -19.95 12.84
CA ARG A 7 -10.59 -20.65 14.12
C ARG A 7 -11.28 -21.97 13.86
N ALA A 8 -10.74 -23.02 14.47
CA ALA A 8 -11.32 -24.36 14.45
C ALA A 8 -11.12 -24.98 15.84
N GLU A 9 -12.13 -25.67 16.34
CA GLU A 9 -12.10 -26.39 17.60
C GLU A 9 -12.62 -27.81 17.36
N GLU A 10 -12.03 -28.76 18.07
CA GLU A 10 -12.40 -30.17 18.01
C GLU A 10 -12.10 -30.89 19.31
N ILE A 11 -12.95 -31.85 19.62
CA ILE A 11 -12.82 -32.73 20.76
C ILE A 11 -12.88 -34.16 20.20
N HIS A 12 -11.83 -34.93 20.47
CA HIS A 12 -11.75 -36.33 20.09
C HIS A 12 -11.01 -37.10 21.19
N GLU A 13 -11.26 -38.41 21.30
CA GLU A 13 -10.65 -39.27 22.32
C GLU A 13 -9.16 -39.50 22.05
N ASP A 14 -8.78 -39.63 20.77
CA ASP A 14 -7.39 -39.69 20.30
C ASP A 14 -6.92 -38.31 19.79
N MET A 15 -5.78 -37.85 20.34
CA MET A 15 -5.14 -36.58 19.99
C MET A 15 -4.74 -36.52 18.51
N TYR A 16 -4.22 -37.62 17.94
CA TYR A 16 -3.76 -37.61 16.55
C TYR A 16 -4.92 -37.47 15.57
N ALA A 17 -6.00 -38.19 15.83
CA ALA A 17 -7.24 -38.03 15.07
C ALA A 17 -7.83 -36.61 15.21
N ALA A 18 -7.75 -35.99 16.39
CA ALA A 18 -8.17 -34.59 16.57
C ALA A 18 -7.36 -33.63 15.68
N ILE A 19 -6.05 -33.84 15.56
CA ILE A 19 -5.18 -32.99 14.73
C ILE A 19 -5.58 -33.11 13.26
N ASP A 20 -5.74 -34.33 12.76
CA ASP A 20 -6.13 -34.58 11.36
C ASP A 20 -7.47 -33.91 11.03
N LEU A 21 -8.47 -34.09 11.89
CA LEU A 21 -9.78 -33.49 11.70
C LEU A 21 -9.77 -31.94 11.79
N ILE A 22 -8.94 -31.35 12.67
CA ILE A 22 -8.74 -29.90 12.72
C ILE A 22 -8.06 -29.40 11.44
N THR A 23 -7.06 -30.14 10.93
CA THR A 23 -6.36 -29.76 9.69
C THR A 23 -7.31 -29.75 8.50
N ASP A 24 -8.18 -30.75 8.39
CA ASP A 24 -9.25 -30.81 7.39
C ASP A 24 -10.23 -29.62 7.49
N LYS A 25 -10.61 -29.23 8.72
CA LYS A 25 -11.48 -28.07 8.94
C LYS A 25 -10.82 -26.77 8.49
N LEU A 26 -9.55 -26.55 8.83
CA LEU A 26 -8.80 -25.36 8.43
C LEU A 26 -8.58 -25.34 6.91
N GLU A 27 -8.28 -26.48 6.29
CA GLU A 27 -8.10 -26.56 4.84
C GLU A 27 -9.38 -26.18 4.10
N ARG A 28 -10.54 -26.67 4.55
CA ARG A 28 -11.85 -26.28 3.99
C ARG A 28 -12.10 -24.79 4.13
N GLN A 29 -11.76 -24.18 5.26
CA GLN A 29 -11.91 -22.73 5.45
C GLN A 29 -11.03 -21.94 4.46
N ILE A 30 -9.77 -22.36 4.28
CA ILE A 30 -8.83 -21.74 3.32
C ILE A 30 -9.35 -21.89 1.89
N ARG A 31 -9.79 -23.09 1.48
CA ARG A 31 -10.33 -23.34 0.13
C ARG A 31 -11.56 -22.46 -0.14
N LYS A 32 -12.50 -22.35 0.81
CA LYS A 32 -13.68 -21.46 0.69
C LYS A 32 -13.28 -19.99 0.59
N HIS A 33 -12.28 -19.55 1.35
CA HIS A 33 -11.81 -18.18 1.28
C HIS A 33 -11.15 -17.89 -0.08
N LYS A 34 -10.28 -18.80 -0.55
CA LYS A 34 -9.62 -18.69 -1.86
C LYS A 34 -10.64 -18.63 -3.01
N THR A 35 -11.65 -19.49 -3.01
CA THR A 35 -12.70 -19.45 -4.05
C THR A 35 -13.55 -18.18 -3.97
N LYS A 36 -13.85 -17.68 -2.77
CA LYS A 36 -14.58 -16.42 -2.57
C LYS A 36 -13.79 -15.20 -3.08
N VAL A 37 -12.48 -15.14 -2.84
CA VAL A 37 -11.61 -14.07 -3.35
C VAL A 37 -11.52 -14.16 -4.88
N ASN A 38 -11.26 -15.35 -5.43
CA ASN A 38 -11.15 -15.52 -6.88
C ASN A 38 -12.46 -15.23 -7.61
N ARG A 39 -13.62 -15.53 -7.01
CA ARG A 39 -14.94 -15.18 -7.58
C ARG A 39 -15.12 -13.67 -7.68
N LYS A 40 -14.76 -12.91 -6.64
CA LYS A 40 -14.82 -11.44 -6.66
C LYS A 40 -13.90 -10.84 -7.73
N PHE A 41 -12.76 -11.47 -7.98
CA PHE A 41 -11.84 -11.05 -9.03
C PHE A 41 -12.45 -11.27 -10.42
N ARG A 42 -13.02 -12.46 -10.69
CA ARG A 42 -13.68 -12.77 -11.98
C ARG A 42 -14.94 -11.94 -12.25
N GLU A 43 -15.70 -11.58 -11.22
CA GLU A 43 -16.88 -10.72 -11.34
C GLU A 43 -16.49 -9.27 -11.68
N LYS A 44 -15.37 -8.76 -11.15
CA LYS A 44 -14.80 -7.47 -11.55
C LYS A 44 -14.23 -7.49 -12.98
N GLU A 45 -13.65 -8.61 -13.40
CA GLU A 45 -13.12 -8.82 -14.75
C GLU A 45 -14.25 -8.83 -15.79
N SER A 46 -15.33 -9.56 -15.54
CA SER A 46 -16.51 -9.62 -16.43
C SER A 46 -17.25 -8.27 -16.58
N LEU A 47 -17.08 -7.32 -15.66
CA LEU A 47 -17.65 -5.98 -15.77
C LEU A 47 -16.83 -5.05 -16.69
N LYS A 48 -15.55 -5.38 -16.95
CA LYS A 48 -14.66 -4.61 -17.84
C LYS A 48 -14.88 -4.93 -19.33
N ASP A 49 -15.49 -6.07 -19.65
CA ASP A 49 -15.67 -6.54 -21.04
C ASP A 49 -16.79 -5.82 -21.84
N TYR A 50 -17.53 -4.88 -21.23
CA TYR A 50 -18.64 -4.17 -21.89
C TYR A 50 -18.37 -2.70 -22.26
N ALA A 51 -17.12 -2.22 -22.17
CA ALA A 51 -16.77 -0.87 -22.63
C ALA A 51 -16.17 -0.93 -24.05
N PRO A 52 -16.82 -0.35 -25.09
CA PRO A 52 -16.29 -0.41 -26.45
C PRO A 52 -15.11 0.57 -26.61
N ILE A 53 -13.93 -0.03 -26.82
CA ILE A 53 -12.88 0.31 -27.80
C ILE A 53 -12.94 1.74 -28.34
N PHE A 54 -12.12 2.64 -27.79
CA PHE A 54 -11.43 3.67 -28.58
C PHE A 54 -10.04 3.97 -27.98
N THR A 55 -9.07 4.04 -28.88
CA THR A 55 -7.69 4.57 -28.79
C THR A 55 -6.56 3.72 -28.17
N GLU A 56 -5.69 3.24 -29.08
CA GLU A 56 -4.24 2.92 -28.99
C GLU A 56 -3.47 3.79 -27.98
N VAL A 57 -2.42 3.41 -27.25
CA VAL A 57 -1.21 2.60 -27.51
C VAL A 57 -0.69 2.08 -26.14
N GLU A 58 -0.08 0.89 -26.11
CA GLU A 58 0.58 0.28 -24.94
C GLU A 58 1.52 1.22 -24.15
N GLN A 59 1.21 1.44 -22.87
CA GLN A 59 2.21 1.34 -21.79
C GLN A 59 1.61 0.54 -20.64
N VAL A 60 2.44 -0.38 -20.16
CA VAL A 60 2.15 -1.37 -19.12
C VAL A 60 2.03 -0.65 -17.78
N GLU A 61 0.82 -0.46 -17.27
CA GLU A 61 0.60 -0.16 -15.86
C GLU A 61 -0.38 -1.18 -15.29
N ASP A 62 0.20 -2.15 -14.57
CA ASP A 62 -0.48 -2.81 -13.48
C ASP A 62 -0.97 -1.71 -12.51
N GLU A 63 -2.19 -1.21 -12.71
CA GLU A 63 -2.93 -0.46 -11.71
C GLU A 63 -3.26 -1.41 -10.54
N GLU A 64 -2.23 -1.78 -9.76
CA GLU A 64 -2.43 -2.08 -8.35
C GLU A 64 -3.11 -0.84 -7.77
N ASP A 65 -4.39 -1.00 -7.38
CA ASP A 65 -5.22 0.01 -6.74
C ASP A 65 -4.35 0.99 -5.94
N LEU A 66 -4.25 2.25 -6.40
CA LEU A 66 -3.53 3.34 -5.74
C LEU A 66 -4.24 3.69 -4.41
N GLU A 67 -4.26 2.75 -3.47
CA GLU A 67 -4.79 2.95 -2.13
C GLU A 67 -3.79 3.83 -1.38
N VAL A 68 -4.24 5.01 -0.94
CA VAL A 68 -3.47 5.85 -0.02
C VAL A 68 -3.32 5.08 1.31
N VAL A 69 -2.20 4.39 1.47
CA VAL A 69 -1.94 3.48 2.59
C VAL A 69 -1.85 4.22 3.93
N ARG A 70 -1.40 5.48 3.90
CA ARG A 70 -1.15 6.25 5.13
C ARG A 70 -1.10 7.75 4.87
N THR A 71 -1.93 8.49 5.61
CA THR A 71 -1.85 9.96 5.69
C THR A 71 -0.96 10.36 6.86
N LYS A 72 0.04 11.21 6.63
CA LYS A 72 0.82 11.86 7.69
C LYS A 72 0.55 13.37 7.63
N SER A 73 0.04 13.94 8.71
CA SER A 73 -0.09 15.38 8.90
C SER A 73 1.17 15.91 9.59
N PHE A 74 1.76 16.97 9.04
CA PHE A 74 2.89 17.67 9.63
C PHE A 74 2.57 19.17 9.68
N ASP A 75 3.02 19.84 10.75
CA ASP A 75 2.93 21.29 10.84
C ASP A 75 4.06 21.91 10.00
N LEU A 76 3.71 22.67 8.97
CA LEU A 76 4.67 23.35 8.12
C LEU A 76 5.27 24.53 8.90
N LYS A 77 6.52 24.37 9.34
CA LYS A 77 7.31 25.45 9.94
C LYS A 77 8.17 26.11 8.86
N PRO A 78 8.31 27.45 8.88
CA PRO A 78 9.24 28.13 8.00
C PRO A 78 10.68 27.76 8.39
N MET A 79 11.45 27.25 7.43
CA MET A 79 12.86 26.86 7.60
C MET A 79 13.62 27.01 6.28
N ASP A 80 14.94 26.91 6.33
CA ASP A 80 15.78 26.89 5.13
C ASP A 80 15.90 25.47 4.53
N SER A 81 16.31 25.40 3.27
CA SER A 81 16.54 24.17 2.52
C SER A 81 17.56 23.23 3.18
N GLU A 82 18.65 23.76 3.76
CA GLU A 82 19.65 22.95 4.46
C GLU A 82 19.08 22.36 5.77
N GLU A 83 18.30 23.16 6.49
CA GLU A 83 17.62 22.72 7.72
C GLU A 83 16.58 21.63 7.41
N ALA A 84 15.83 21.78 6.31
CA ALA A 84 14.90 20.77 5.84
C ALA A 84 15.60 19.44 5.49
N ILE A 85 16.79 19.48 4.86
CA ILE A 85 17.60 18.28 4.58
C ILE A 85 18.01 17.58 5.90
N LEU A 86 18.43 18.35 6.90
CA LEU A 86 18.82 17.81 8.19
C LEU A 86 17.65 17.10 8.88
N GLN A 87 16.47 17.74 8.93
CA GLN A 87 15.25 17.16 9.49
C GLN A 87 14.82 15.90 8.75
N MET A 88 14.88 15.93 7.41
CA MET A 88 14.59 14.77 6.56
C MET A 88 15.49 13.56 6.91
N ASN A 89 16.80 13.80 7.06
CA ASN A 89 17.78 12.77 7.40
C ASN A 89 17.56 12.21 8.82
N MET A 90 17.25 13.07 9.81
CA MET A 90 16.97 12.64 11.19
C MET A 90 15.72 11.77 11.28
N LEU A 91 14.68 12.08 10.49
CA LEU A 91 13.45 11.30 10.41
C LEU A 91 13.58 10.04 9.54
N GLY A 92 14.67 9.92 8.78
CA GLY A 92 14.88 8.83 7.82
C GLY A 92 13.82 8.81 6.71
N HIS A 93 13.38 9.99 6.25
CA HIS A 93 12.41 10.12 5.15
C HIS A 93 13.10 10.38 3.82
N SER A 94 12.47 9.97 2.72
CA SER A 94 12.98 10.20 1.36
C SER A 94 12.62 11.59 0.83
N PHE A 95 11.62 12.24 1.41
CA PHE A 95 11.20 13.59 1.11
C PHE A 95 10.76 14.34 2.38
N TYR A 96 10.82 15.67 2.33
CA TYR A 96 10.38 16.55 3.40
C TYR A 96 9.74 17.81 2.82
N VAL A 97 8.54 18.14 3.29
CA VAL A 97 7.77 19.31 2.86
C VAL A 97 7.93 20.39 3.92
N PHE A 98 8.28 21.60 3.49
CA PHE A 98 8.49 22.74 4.37
C PHE A 98 8.07 24.04 3.70
N THR A 99 7.90 25.09 4.49
CA THR A 99 7.73 26.44 3.97
C THR A 99 9.10 27.10 3.93
N ASN A 100 9.51 27.63 2.79
CA ASN A 100 10.77 28.38 2.70
C ASN A 100 10.63 29.71 3.44
N ALA A 101 11.57 30.02 4.33
CA ALA A 101 11.56 31.25 5.12
C ALA A 101 11.73 32.54 4.28
N GLU A 102 12.41 32.46 3.12
CA GLU A 102 12.64 33.61 2.24
C GLU A 102 11.47 33.89 1.31
N THR A 103 10.97 32.84 0.64
CA THR A 103 9.91 32.98 -0.37
C THR A 103 8.51 32.82 0.21
N ASN A 104 8.38 32.32 1.45
CA ASN A 104 7.11 31.89 2.06
C ASN A 104 6.32 30.89 1.22
N GLN A 105 6.97 30.21 0.26
CA GLN A 105 6.38 29.21 -0.60
C GLN A 105 6.59 27.80 -0.03
N THR A 106 5.70 26.88 -0.42
CA THR A 106 5.82 25.48 -0.04
C THR A 106 6.83 24.80 -0.95
N ASN A 107 7.91 24.30 -0.35
CA ASN A 107 8.97 23.61 -1.04
C ASN A 107 9.08 22.17 -0.53
N VAL A 108 9.58 21.29 -1.40
CA VAL A 108 9.80 19.87 -1.08
C VAL A 108 11.24 19.51 -1.39
N VAL A 109 11.98 19.09 -0.37
CA VAL A 109 13.29 18.44 -0.54
C VAL A 109 13.07 16.95 -0.69
N TYR A 110 13.78 16.30 -1.61
CA TYR A 110 13.77 14.85 -1.76
C TYR A 110 15.15 14.29 -2.11
N LYS A 111 15.36 13.03 -1.79
CA LYS A 111 16.57 12.29 -2.13
C LYS A 111 16.43 11.68 -3.52
N ARG A 112 17.36 11.98 -4.42
CA ARG A 112 17.45 11.37 -5.76
C ARG A 112 18.06 9.97 -5.67
N ASN A 113 17.81 9.16 -6.69
CA ASN A 113 18.42 7.83 -6.84
C ASN A 113 19.96 7.91 -6.91
N ASP A 114 20.50 9.02 -7.45
CA ASP A 114 21.95 9.31 -7.50
C ASP A 114 22.57 9.64 -6.12
N GLY A 115 21.77 9.67 -5.04
CA GLY A 115 22.23 10.05 -3.70
C GLY A 115 22.33 11.55 -3.44
N ARG A 116 22.11 12.39 -4.45
CA ARG A 116 22.03 13.86 -4.33
C ARG A 116 20.65 14.32 -3.84
N TYR A 117 20.58 15.53 -3.32
CA TYR A 117 19.32 16.18 -2.93
C TYR A 117 18.72 16.96 -4.11
N GLY A 118 17.40 16.92 -4.24
CA GLY A 118 16.62 17.73 -5.17
C GLY A 118 15.65 18.62 -4.40
N LEU A 119 15.34 19.78 -4.97
CA LEU A 119 14.36 20.73 -4.46
C LEU A 119 13.23 20.87 -5.49
N ILE A 120 11.99 20.82 -5.03
CA ILE A 120 10.78 21.11 -5.82
C ILE A 120 10.13 22.34 -5.19
N GLU A 121 9.84 23.33 -6.01
CA GLU A 121 9.17 24.56 -5.61
C GLU A 121 7.74 24.55 -6.17
N ALA A 122 6.76 24.87 -5.32
CA ALA A 122 5.39 25.08 -5.77
C ALA A 122 5.23 26.53 -6.25
N GLN A 123 4.92 26.70 -7.54
CA GLN A 123 4.71 28.01 -8.17
C GLN A 123 3.24 28.44 -8.11
#